data_AF-A0A1G6I6Q3-F1
#
_entry.id   AF-A0A1G6I6Q3-F1
#
_cell.length_a   1.000
_cell.length_b   1.000
_cell.length_c   1.000
_cell.angle_alpha   90.00
_cell.angle_beta   90.00
_cell.angle_gamma   90.00
#
_symmetry.space_group_name_H-M   'P 1'
#
loop_
_entity.id
_entity.type
_entity.pdbx_description
1 polymer ?
#
loop_
_entity_poly.entity_id
_entity_poly.type
_entity_poly.pdbx_seq_one_letter_code
_entity_poly.pdbx_strand_id
1 'polypeptide(L)'
;MTLPRRRTRVALLAAALTLLAAPVATAGSAHGATWTHRDAQGDVVRIASGDSDADASVGVVADDATDITRFTVKHRARKVVVSVHLRDLQRGDNALVGRVVTPHAKYSVLIMRSSDMRMFTLSEVSGREDSAVSCRGKRQSFDIRRNTITVTIPRTCLGDPTWVRAGAAFIRGSLMAVEDDAAITVDDALRTGNKRSVLRFASPKVGRKVRAG
;
A
#
# COMPACT_ATOMS: atom_id res chain seq x y z
N MET A 1 -35.86 -79.61 -34.11
CA MET A 1 -34.72 -78.94 -33.44
C MET A 1 -35.27 -77.84 -32.54
N THR A 2 -35.27 -78.11 -31.24
CA THR A 2 -35.75 -77.28 -30.13
C THR A 2 -34.54 -76.69 -29.39
N LEU A 3 -34.55 -75.40 -29.04
CA LEU A 3 -33.73 -74.78 -27.98
C LEU A 3 -34.47 -73.52 -27.43
N PRO A 4 -34.20 -73.08 -26.18
CA PRO A 4 -35.26 -72.72 -25.24
C PRO A 4 -35.31 -71.23 -24.86
N ARG A 5 -36.51 -70.77 -24.48
CA ARG A 5 -36.77 -69.46 -23.86
C ARG A 5 -36.33 -69.46 -22.39
N ARG A 6 -35.33 -68.64 -22.04
CA ARG A 6 -35.07 -68.25 -20.64
C ARG A 6 -35.72 -66.91 -20.34
N ARG A 7 -36.65 -66.94 -19.38
CA ARG A 7 -37.18 -65.77 -18.67
C ARG A 7 -36.22 -65.44 -17.53
N THR A 8 -35.75 -64.21 -17.44
CA THR A 8 -35.03 -63.73 -16.26
C THR A 8 -35.64 -62.40 -15.81
N ARG A 9 -36.17 -62.42 -14.59
CA ARG A 9 -36.72 -61.29 -13.84
C ARG A 9 -35.54 -60.44 -13.33
N VAL A 10 -35.55 -59.12 -13.54
CA VAL A 10 -34.70 -58.16 -12.83
C VAL A 10 -35.54 -56.88 -12.67
N ALA A 11 -36.32 -56.79 -11.60
CA ALA A 11 -35.97 -56.10 -10.33
C ALA A 11 -36.02 -54.57 -10.47
N LEU A 12 -37.15 -54.01 -10.01
CA LEU A 12 -37.33 -52.60 -9.66
C LEU A 12 -36.18 -52.13 -8.75
N LEU A 13 -35.53 -51.03 -9.11
CA LEU A 13 -34.74 -50.22 -8.20
C LEU A 13 -35.09 -48.75 -8.46
N ALA A 14 -36.16 -48.31 -7.81
CA ALA A 14 -36.48 -46.91 -7.61
C ALA A 14 -35.49 -46.35 -6.58
N ALA A 15 -34.31 -45.92 -7.05
CA ALA A 15 -33.38 -45.16 -6.23
C ALA A 15 -33.88 -43.71 -6.19
N ALA A 16 -34.55 -43.38 -5.09
CA ALA A 16 -34.89 -42.01 -4.73
C ALA A 16 -33.59 -41.18 -4.63
N LEU A 17 -33.32 -40.38 -5.67
CA LEU A 17 -32.31 -39.33 -5.64
C LEU A 17 -32.89 -38.17 -4.81
N THR A 18 -32.81 -38.29 -3.49
CA THR A 18 -33.00 -37.15 -2.59
C THR A 18 -31.88 -36.15 -2.86
N LEU A 19 -32.19 -35.13 -3.67
CA LEU A 19 -31.41 -33.89 -3.75
C LEU A 19 -31.32 -33.29 -2.34
N LEU A 20 -30.24 -33.60 -1.62
CA LEU A 20 -29.79 -32.75 -0.52
C LEU A 20 -29.25 -31.46 -1.14
N ALA A 21 -30.14 -30.49 -1.33
CA ALA A 21 -29.76 -29.09 -1.49
C ALA A 21 -29.18 -28.61 -0.14
N ALA A 22 -27.93 -28.99 0.13
CA ALA A 22 -27.18 -28.38 1.22
C ALA A 22 -27.10 -26.87 0.91
N PRO A 23 -27.56 -25.99 1.80
CA PRO A 23 -27.29 -24.58 1.65
C PRO A 23 -25.78 -24.44 1.67
N VAL A 24 -25.20 -24.10 0.51
CA VAL A 24 -23.83 -23.59 0.44
C VAL A 24 -23.90 -22.28 1.18
N ALA A 25 -23.68 -22.34 2.50
CA ALA A 25 -23.41 -21.18 3.31
C ALA A 25 -22.13 -20.60 2.71
N THR A 26 -22.29 -19.63 1.83
CA THR A 26 -21.20 -18.74 1.44
C THR A 26 -20.84 -18.02 2.72
N ALA A 27 -19.97 -18.62 3.52
CA ALA A 27 -19.29 -17.93 4.60
C ALA A 27 -18.73 -16.69 3.95
N GLY A 28 -19.37 -15.54 4.20
CA GLY A 28 -19.01 -14.26 3.64
C GLY A 28 -17.59 -14.05 4.05
N SER A 29 -16.68 -14.39 3.14
CA SER A 29 -15.26 -14.28 3.35
C SER A 29 -15.03 -12.86 3.78
N ALA A 30 -14.50 -12.68 5.00
CA ALA A 30 -14.01 -11.42 5.55
C ALA A 30 -12.81 -10.93 4.70
N HIS A 31 -13.08 -10.71 3.42
CA HIS A 31 -12.21 -10.17 2.43
C HIS A 31 -12.22 -8.67 2.64
N GLY A 32 -11.48 -8.24 3.68
CA GLY A 32 -11.22 -6.82 3.91
C GLY A 32 -10.87 -6.13 2.60
N ALA A 33 -11.57 -5.02 2.33
CA ALA A 33 -11.56 -4.43 1.00
C ALA A 33 -10.12 -4.05 0.63
N THR A 34 -9.77 -4.35 -0.61
CA THR A 34 -8.45 -4.08 -1.16
C THR A 34 -8.61 -3.12 -2.33
N TRP A 35 -7.77 -2.10 -2.37
CA TRP A 35 -7.58 -1.27 -3.54
C TRP A 35 -6.12 -1.32 -3.96
N THR A 36 -5.91 -1.47 -5.27
CA THR A 36 -4.58 -1.49 -5.88
C THR A 36 -4.56 -0.45 -7.00
N HIS A 37 -3.45 0.27 -7.10
CA HIS A 37 -3.09 1.16 -8.18
C HIS A 37 -1.78 0.67 -8.82
N ARG A 38 -1.72 0.75 -10.14
CA ARG A 38 -0.48 0.57 -10.91
C ARG A 38 -0.03 1.96 -11.29
N ASP A 39 1.16 2.31 -10.86
CA ASP A 39 1.74 3.59 -11.18
C ASP A 39 2.38 3.55 -12.57
N ALA A 40 2.64 4.72 -13.15
CA ALA A 40 3.47 4.80 -14.34
C ALA A 40 4.91 4.42 -13.99
N GLN A 41 5.72 4.07 -15.00
CA GLN A 41 7.15 3.82 -14.81
C GLN A 41 7.93 4.99 -15.37
N GLY A 42 9.12 5.24 -14.81
CA GLY A 42 10.05 6.24 -15.31
C GLY A 42 9.61 7.69 -15.10
N ASP A 43 8.76 7.94 -14.11
CA ASP A 43 8.28 9.27 -13.71
C ASP A 43 8.87 9.76 -12.38
N VAL A 44 9.91 9.06 -11.90
CA VAL A 44 10.76 9.50 -10.79
C VAL A 44 11.32 10.88 -11.09
N VAL A 45 11.24 11.75 -10.10
CA VAL A 45 11.88 13.07 -10.18
C VAL A 45 13.10 13.13 -9.29
N ARG A 46 14.15 13.80 -9.77
CA ARG A 46 15.29 14.22 -8.96
C ARG A 46 15.07 15.66 -8.52
N ILE A 47 15.24 15.90 -7.24
CA ILE A 47 15.32 17.22 -6.64
C ILE A 47 16.77 17.38 -6.20
N ALA A 48 17.48 18.32 -6.82
CA ALA A 48 18.77 18.77 -6.30
C ALA A 48 18.54 20.01 -5.44
N SER A 49 19.15 20.05 -4.27
CA SER A 49 19.25 21.30 -3.50
C SER A 49 19.92 22.36 -4.37
N GLY A 50 19.41 23.59 -4.30
CA GLY A 50 20.08 24.78 -4.80
C GLY A 50 20.22 25.77 -3.65
N ASP A 51 20.89 26.90 -3.90
CA ASP A 51 21.10 27.95 -2.90
C ASP A 51 19.79 28.50 -2.30
N SER A 52 18.65 28.30 -3.00
CA SER A 52 17.30 28.56 -2.49
C SER A 52 16.27 27.54 -3.01
N ASP A 53 15.11 27.44 -2.34
CA ASP A 53 13.95 26.65 -2.82
C ASP A 53 13.50 27.05 -4.24
N ALA A 54 13.77 28.30 -4.65
CA ALA A 54 13.45 28.78 -6.00
C ALA A 54 14.43 28.25 -7.06
N ASP A 55 15.63 27.83 -6.64
CA ASP A 55 16.71 27.33 -7.48
C ASP A 55 16.76 25.79 -7.53
N ALA A 56 15.91 25.11 -6.74
CA ALA A 56 15.81 23.66 -6.75
C ALA A 56 15.46 23.15 -8.15
N SER A 57 16.40 22.43 -8.77
CA SER A 57 16.18 21.86 -10.10
C SER A 57 15.36 20.56 -9.99
N VAL A 58 14.31 20.46 -10.81
CA VAL A 58 13.48 19.26 -10.88
C VAL A 58 13.50 18.67 -12.28
N GLY A 59 14.12 17.50 -12.37
CA GLY A 59 14.20 16.70 -13.59
C GLY A 59 13.50 15.36 -13.39
N VAL A 60 12.85 14.84 -14.43
CA VAL A 60 12.51 13.41 -14.47
C VAL A 60 13.81 12.67 -14.73
N VAL A 61 14.07 11.58 -14.00
CA VAL A 61 15.28 10.77 -14.11
C VAL A 61 14.94 9.30 -14.20
N ALA A 62 15.78 8.52 -14.87
CA ALA A 62 15.69 7.07 -14.82
C ALA A 62 16.35 6.57 -13.51
N ASP A 63 15.54 6.27 -12.50
CA ASP A 63 15.98 5.67 -11.23
C ASP A 63 15.05 4.53 -10.81
N ASP A 64 15.37 3.31 -11.25
CA ASP A 64 14.60 2.10 -10.92
C ASP A 64 14.53 1.84 -9.40
N ALA A 65 15.43 2.41 -8.60
CA ALA A 65 15.43 2.19 -7.15
C ALA A 65 14.41 3.02 -6.39
N THR A 66 13.89 4.08 -7.02
CA THR A 66 12.88 4.97 -6.45
C THR A 66 11.52 4.84 -7.16
N ASP A 67 11.51 4.28 -8.38
CA ASP A 67 10.32 4.04 -9.21
C ASP A 67 9.34 3.09 -8.53
N ILE A 68 8.20 3.64 -8.11
CA ILE A 68 7.07 2.90 -7.54
C ILE A 68 6.29 2.29 -8.71
N THR A 69 6.05 0.99 -8.68
CA THR A 69 5.31 0.30 -9.75
C THR A 69 3.90 -0.12 -9.32
N ARG A 70 3.67 -0.25 -8.01
CA ARG A 70 2.38 -0.67 -7.47
C ARG A 70 2.13 -0.18 -6.06
N PHE A 71 0.97 0.42 -5.86
CA PHE A 71 0.46 0.80 -4.56
C PHE A 71 -0.76 -0.03 -4.18
N THR A 72 -0.83 -0.51 -2.95
CA THR A 72 -1.97 -1.28 -2.45
C THR A 72 -2.37 -0.86 -1.06
N VAL A 73 -3.67 -0.73 -0.83
CA VAL A 73 -4.28 -0.44 0.47
C VAL A 73 -5.27 -1.57 0.79
N LYS A 74 -5.05 -2.24 1.91
CA LYS A 74 -5.97 -3.26 2.44
C LYS A 74 -6.55 -2.75 3.76
N HIS A 75 -7.86 -2.65 3.85
CA HIS A 75 -8.56 -2.29 5.07
C HIS A 75 -9.22 -3.54 5.66
N ARG A 76 -8.54 -4.14 6.65
CA ARG A 76 -8.98 -5.35 7.34
C ARG A 76 -9.71 -4.98 8.63
N ALA A 77 -10.47 -5.92 9.18
CA ALA A 77 -11.19 -5.79 10.45
C ALA A 77 -10.41 -5.11 11.60
N ARG A 78 -9.08 -5.31 11.71
CA ARG A 78 -8.27 -4.76 12.81
C ARG A 78 -7.14 -3.81 12.41
N LYS A 79 -6.86 -3.68 11.11
CA LYS A 79 -5.67 -2.95 10.64
C LYS A 79 -5.82 -2.45 9.20
N VAL A 80 -5.13 -1.36 8.93
CA VAL A 80 -4.85 -0.89 7.58
C VAL A 80 -3.45 -1.35 7.20
N VAL A 81 -3.33 -1.96 6.03
CA VAL A 81 -2.04 -2.37 5.46
C VAL A 81 -1.82 -1.61 4.16
N VAL A 82 -0.74 -0.84 4.11
CA VAL A 82 -0.29 -0.13 2.91
C VAL A 82 0.95 -0.84 2.39
N SER A 83 0.95 -1.20 1.12
CA SER A 83 2.09 -1.84 0.46
C SER A 83 2.50 -1.03 -0.77
N VAL A 84 3.79 -0.70 -0.84
CA VAL A 84 4.42 0.04 -1.93
C VAL A 84 5.43 -0.92 -2.56
N HIS A 85 5.24 -1.27 -3.83
CA HIS A 85 6.21 -2.05 -4.59
C HIS A 85 7.00 -1.09 -5.46
N LEU A 86 8.31 -1.20 -5.38
CA LEU A 86 9.24 -0.48 -6.22
C LEU A 86 9.75 -1.40 -7.33
N ARG A 87 10.39 -0.81 -8.32
CA ARG A 87 11.00 -1.56 -9.41
C ARG A 87 12.25 -2.30 -8.92
N ASP A 88 13.13 -1.64 -8.16
CA ASP A 88 14.32 -2.23 -7.54
C ASP A 88 14.61 -1.65 -6.13
N LEU A 89 13.94 -2.14 -5.07
CA LEU A 89 14.15 -1.58 -3.74
C LEU A 89 15.56 -1.93 -3.22
N GLN A 90 16.44 -0.94 -3.13
CA GLN A 90 17.81 -1.14 -2.65
C GLN A 90 17.96 -0.86 -1.15
N ARG A 91 19.11 -1.25 -0.59
CA ARG A 91 19.55 -0.79 0.74
C ARG A 91 20.09 0.64 0.64
N GLY A 92 20.20 1.30 1.79
CA GLY A 92 20.71 2.67 1.89
C GLY A 92 19.70 3.59 2.56
N ASP A 93 19.87 4.88 2.32
CA ASP A 93 19.05 5.94 2.91
C ASP A 93 17.76 6.11 2.12
N ASN A 94 16.68 5.70 2.77
CA ASN A 94 15.37 5.61 2.19
C ASN A 94 14.34 6.19 3.15
N ALA A 95 13.38 6.93 2.63
CA ALA A 95 12.21 7.33 3.36
C ALA A 95 10.93 6.99 2.60
N LEU A 96 9.90 6.63 3.36
CA LEU A 96 8.53 6.56 2.86
C LEU A 96 7.72 7.60 3.60
N VAL A 97 7.14 8.53 2.85
CA VAL A 97 6.14 9.48 3.35
C VAL A 97 4.79 8.97 2.92
N GLY A 98 3.90 8.72 3.87
CA GLY A 98 2.54 8.26 3.63
C GLY A 98 1.52 9.26 4.14
N ARG A 99 0.33 9.22 3.55
CA ARG A 99 -0.84 9.93 4.07
C ARG A 99 -2.00 8.96 4.20
N VAL A 100 -2.65 8.95 5.36
CA VAL A 100 -3.86 8.17 5.61
C VAL A 100 -4.98 9.14 5.97
N VAL A 101 -6.14 9.01 5.33
CA VAL A 101 -7.32 9.85 5.59
C VAL A 101 -8.47 8.95 6.01
N THR A 102 -9.11 9.33 7.11
CA THR A 102 -10.27 8.65 7.68
C THR A 102 -11.48 9.60 7.68
N PRO A 103 -12.68 9.17 8.16
CA PRO A 103 -13.81 10.09 8.28
C PRO A 103 -13.56 11.24 9.27
N HIS A 104 -12.69 11.03 10.26
CA HIS A 104 -12.55 11.94 11.40
C HIS A 104 -11.22 12.70 11.39
N ALA A 105 -10.18 12.15 10.76
CA ALA A 105 -8.83 12.69 10.85
C ALA A 105 -7.99 12.42 9.58
N LYS A 106 -6.85 13.11 9.53
CA LYS A 106 -5.79 12.90 8.54
C LYS A 106 -4.54 12.55 9.32
N TYR A 107 -3.76 11.61 8.80
CA TYR A 107 -2.54 11.15 9.42
C TYR A 107 -1.39 11.22 8.43
N SER A 108 -0.23 11.66 8.93
CA SER A 108 1.06 11.57 8.28
C SER A 108 1.78 10.32 8.76
N VAL A 109 2.39 9.60 7.83
CA VAL A 109 3.24 8.44 8.10
C VAL A 109 4.64 8.80 7.63
N LEU A 110 5.61 8.77 8.51
CA LEU A 110 7.01 8.93 8.14
C LEU A 110 7.77 7.68 8.55
N ILE A 111 8.42 7.06 7.58
CA ILE A 111 9.30 5.92 7.77
C ILE A 111 10.65 6.31 7.22
N MET A 112 11.69 6.16 8.02
CA MET A 112 13.06 6.38 7.58
C MET A 112 13.90 5.15 7.88
N ARG A 113 14.79 4.83 6.96
CA ARG A 113 15.77 3.77 7.10
C ARG A 113 17.09 4.25 6.52
N SER A 114 18.11 4.28 7.35
CA SER A 114 19.52 4.42 6.97
C SER A 114 20.34 3.26 7.56
N SER A 115 21.66 3.31 7.41
CA SER A 115 22.61 2.45 8.16
C SER A 115 22.43 2.59 9.67
N ASP A 116 22.31 3.83 10.15
CA ASP A 116 22.43 4.16 11.57
C ASP A 116 21.09 4.43 12.25
N MET A 117 20.02 4.64 11.47
CA MET A 117 18.72 5.01 12.01
C MET A 117 17.57 4.25 11.36
N ARG A 118 16.59 3.89 12.18
CA ARG A 118 15.28 3.42 11.74
C ARG A 118 14.20 4.17 12.49
N MET A 119 13.30 4.83 11.77
CA MET A 119 12.21 5.61 12.34
C MET A 119 10.87 5.13 11.79
N PHE A 120 9.84 5.14 12.64
CA PHE A 120 8.45 5.03 12.25
C PHE A 120 7.60 5.99 13.07
N THR A 121 7.23 7.11 12.47
CA THR A 121 6.32 8.09 13.05
C THR A 121 4.94 8.00 12.39
N LEU A 122 3.91 8.05 13.22
CA LEU A 122 2.53 8.26 12.83
C LEU A 122 2.09 9.52 13.56
N SER A 123 1.65 10.53 12.82
CA SER A 123 1.17 11.79 13.40
C SER A 123 -0.21 12.11 12.87
N GLU A 124 -1.06 12.69 13.72
CA GLU A 124 -2.33 13.26 13.30
C GLU A 124 -2.09 14.70 12.80
N VAL A 125 -2.62 15.01 11.63
CA VAL A 125 -2.44 16.31 10.96
C VAL A 125 -3.58 17.23 11.39
N SER A 126 -3.30 18.09 12.36
CA SER A 126 -4.27 18.99 13.00
C SER A 126 -3.83 20.46 12.94
N GLY A 127 -4.17 21.17 11.87
CA GLY A 127 -3.97 22.62 11.79
C GLY A 127 -2.49 23.03 11.78
N ARG A 128 -2.04 23.72 12.82
CA ARG A 128 -0.70 24.35 12.90
C ARG A 128 0.42 23.39 13.32
N GLU A 129 0.10 22.26 13.95
CA GLU A 129 1.12 21.32 14.43
C GLU A 129 0.64 19.88 14.29
N ASP A 130 1.55 19.00 13.85
CA ASP A 130 1.32 17.57 13.73
C ASP A 130 1.55 16.91 15.10
N SER A 131 0.52 16.25 15.63
CA SER A 131 0.62 15.58 16.94
C SER A 131 1.01 14.12 16.77
N ALA A 132 2.11 13.70 17.38
CA ALA A 132 2.55 12.31 17.34
C ALA A 132 1.51 11.37 17.97
N VAL A 133 1.10 10.33 17.23
CA VAL A 133 0.14 9.33 17.70
C VAL A 133 0.91 8.16 18.33
N SER A 134 0.77 8.01 19.65
CA SER A 134 1.26 6.82 20.34
C SER A 134 0.42 5.60 19.94
N CYS A 135 0.98 4.80 19.05
CA CYS A 135 0.30 3.65 18.45
C CYS A 135 1.08 2.36 18.73
N ARG A 136 0.53 1.53 19.63
CA ARG A 136 1.06 0.19 19.90
C ARG A 136 0.67 -0.76 18.75
N GLY A 137 1.65 -1.46 18.20
CA GLY A 137 1.41 -2.47 17.16
C GLY A 137 1.47 -1.95 15.72
N LYS A 138 1.79 -0.66 15.51
CA LYS A 138 2.24 -0.21 14.19
C LYS A 138 3.54 -0.95 13.81
N ARG A 139 3.65 -1.37 12.56
CA ARG A 139 4.81 -2.10 12.04
C ARG A 139 5.19 -1.63 10.65
N GLN A 140 6.47 -1.71 10.35
CA GLN A 140 7.01 -1.51 9.01
C GLN A 140 7.95 -2.65 8.64
N SER A 141 7.99 -2.98 7.36
CA SER A 141 8.93 -3.97 6.82
C SER A 141 9.41 -3.55 5.44
N PHE A 142 10.70 -3.74 5.19
CA PHE A 142 11.34 -3.57 3.89
C PHE A 142 11.78 -4.94 3.40
N ASP A 143 11.08 -5.50 2.42
CA ASP A 143 11.44 -6.74 1.75
C ASP A 143 12.17 -6.40 0.45
N ILE A 144 13.50 -6.32 0.55
CA ILE A 144 14.41 -6.04 -0.57
C ILE A 144 14.26 -7.10 -1.67
N ARG A 145 14.03 -8.38 -1.32
CA ARG A 145 13.93 -9.45 -2.33
C ARG A 145 12.64 -9.36 -3.14
N ARG A 146 11.57 -8.82 -2.54
CA ARG A 146 10.27 -8.62 -3.19
C ARG A 146 10.05 -7.18 -3.66
N ASN A 147 11.06 -6.33 -3.57
CA ASN A 147 10.97 -4.89 -3.84
C ASN A 147 9.76 -4.22 -3.18
N THR A 148 9.46 -4.58 -1.93
CA THR A 148 8.21 -4.16 -1.27
C THR A 148 8.44 -3.54 0.09
N ILE A 149 7.84 -2.38 0.31
CA ILE A 149 7.69 -1.77 1.64
C ILE A 149 6.25 -2.01 2.09
N THR A 150 6.09 -2.48 3.33
CA THR A 150 4.75 -2.67 3.93
C THR A 150 4.66 -1.92 5.24
N VAL A 151 3.59 -1.13 5.37
CA VAL A 151 3.21 -0.40 6.58
C VAL A 151 1.93 -1.01 7.10
N THR A 152 1.91 -1.34 8.39
CA THR A 152 0.72 -1.83 9.08
C THR A 152 0.38 -0.89 10.23
N ILE A 153 -0.85 -0.39 10.24
CA ILE A 153 -1.37 0.50 11.27
C ILE A 153 -2.65 -0.13 11.85
N PRO A 154 -2.70 -0.44 13.15
CA PRO A 154 -3.94 -0.87 13.82
C PRO A 154 -5.05 0.17 13.63
N ARG A 155 -6.29 -0.29 13.42
CA ARG A 155 -7.46 0.61 13.22
C ARG A 155 -7.72 1.50 14.43
N THR A 156 -7.46 1.00 15.63
CA THR A 156 -7.60 1.75 16.89
C THR A 156 -6.70 2.98 16.93
N CYS A 157 -5.53 2.94 16.27
CA CYS A 157 -4.64 4.11 16.16
C CYS A 157 -5.15 5.18 15.19
N LEU A 158 -6.21 4.88 14.44
CA LEU A 158 -6.81 5.73 13.42
C LEU A 158 -8.26 6.12 13.78
N GLY A 159 -8.67 5.90 15.04
CA GLY A 159 -10.04 6.13 15.50
C GLY A 159 -11.07 5.13 14.98
N ASP A 160 -10.67 3.87 14.78
CA ASP A 160 -11.51 2.75 14.31
C ASP A 160 -12.37 3.06 13.05
N PRO A 161 -11.73 3.55 11.97
CA PRO A 161 -12.47 4.15 10.87
C PRO A 161 -13.25 3.11 10.06
N THR A 162 -14.40 3.50 9.52
CA THR A 162 -15.22 2.64 8.64
C THR A 162 -14.70 2.59 7.20
N TRP A 163 -13.94 3.61 6.79
CA TRP A 163 -13.23 3.66 5.52
C TRP A 163 -11.90 4.40 5.68
N VAL A 164 -10.95 4.11 4.80
CA VAL A 164 -9.70 4.86 4.69
C VAL A 164 -9.40 5.23 3.24
N ARG A 165 -8.67 6.31 3.04
CA ARG A 165 -7.93 6.61 1.79
C ARG A 165 -6.45 6.65 2.16
N ALA A 166 -5.57 6.19 1.28
CA ALA A 166 -4.14 6.34 1.52
C ALA A 166 -3.40 6.75 0.26
N GLY A 167 -2.21 7.30 0.47
CA GLY A 167 -1.22 7.68 -0.52
C GLY A 167 0.17 7.47 0.04
N ALA A 168 1.16 7.35 -0.83
CA ALA A 168 2.56 7.24 -0.43
C ALA A 168 3.49 7.82 -1.49
N ALA A 169 4.59 8.40 -1.02
CA ALA A 169 5.74 8.76 -1.82
C ALA A 169 6.98 8.09 -1.23
N PHE A 170 7.90 7.69 -2.09
CA PHE A 170 9.18 7.13 -1.71
C PHE A 170 10.29 8.10 -2.07
N ILE A 171 11.27 8.21 -1.18
CA ILE A 171 12.38 9.13 -1.29
C ILE A 171 13.66 8.35 -1.08
N ARG A 172 14.65 8.58 -1.93
CA ARG A 172 16.00 8.03 -1.81
C ARG A 172 17.03 9.14 -1.96
N GLY A 173 18.14 9.02 -1.24
CA GLY A 173 19.23 9.99 -1.27
C GLY A 173 19.75 10.26 0.12
N SER A 174 20.74 11.15 0.24
CA SER A 174 21.30 11.50 1.54
C SER A 174 20.34 12.43 2.29
N LEU A 175 19.37 11.84 2.96
CA LEU A 175 18.32 12.56 3.71
C LEU A 175 18.85 13.39 4.88
N MET A 176 20.12 13.20 5.24
CA MET A 176 20.81 13.84 6.36
C MET A 176 22.03 14.66 5.92
N ALA A 177 22.39 14.66 4.62
CA ALA A 177 23.46 15.54 4.16
C ALA A 177 22.96 16.98 4.16
N VAL A 178 23.75 17.85 4.80
CA VAL A 178 23.59 19.31 4.79
C VAL A 178 24.52 19.93 3.74
N GLU A 179 24.99 19.13 2.78
CA GLU A 179 25.91 19.58 1.73
C GLU A 179 25.13 20.22 0.58
N ASP A 180 25.70 21.25 -0.03
CA ASP A 180 25.10 22.03 -1.11
C ASP A 180 24.76 21.19 -2.36
N ASP A 181 25.33 20.00 -2.50
CA ASP A 181 25.11 19.07 -3.61
C ASP A 181 24.16 17.89 -3.27
N ALA A 182 23.47 17.94 -2.12
CA ALA A 182 22.52 16.88 -1.77
C ALA A 182 21.39 16.80 -2.80
N ALA A 183 21.26 15.63 -3.43
CA ALA A 183 20.15 15.33 -4.31
C ALA A 183 19.35 14.14 -3.77
N ILE A 184 18.03 14.26 -3.88
CA ILE A 184 17.10 13.18 -3.59
C ILE A 184 16.33 12.81 -4.86
N THR A 185 16.03 11.54 -5.02
CA THR A 185 15.03 11.08 -5.97
C THR A 185 13.73 10.80 -5.23
N VAL A 186 12.61 11.15 -5.85
CA VAL A 186 11.27 11.04 -5.29
C VAL A 186 10.33 10.46 -6.32
N ASP A 187 9.45 9.58 -5.86
CA ASP A 187 8.31 9.13 -6.63
C ASP A 187 7.04 9.12 -5.76
N ASP A 188 5.91 9.55 -6.32
CA ASP A 188 4.60 9.59 -5.64
C ASP A 188 3.65 8.65 -6.37
N ALA A 189 3.23 7.61 -5.65
CA ALA A 189 2.52 6.46 -6.17
C ALA A 189 1.21 6.75 -6.92
N LEU A 190 0.73 8.00 -6.89
CA LEU A 190 -0.53 8.44 -7.51
C LEU A 190 -0.37 9.72 -8.35
N ARG A 191 0.86 10.20 -8.59
CA ARG A 191 1.16 11.39 -9.40
C ARG A 191 2.21 11.08 -10.46
N THR A 192 1.80 11.17 -11.72
CA THR A 192 2.75 11.02 -12.83
C THR A 192 3.53 12.29 -13.13
N GLY A 193 4.85 12.25 -12.95
CA GLY A 193 5.85 13.16 -13.55
C GLY A 193 5.66 14.67 -13.31
N ASN A 194 4.82 15.08 -12.36
CA ASN A 194 4.44 16.48 -12.18
C ASN A 194 5.41 17.20 -11.23
N LYS A 195 6.41 17.87 -11.83
CA LYS A 195 7.46 18.65 -11.16
C LYS A 195 6.94 19.64 -10.09
N ARG A 196 5.80 20.30 -10.33
CA ARG A 196 5.23 21.30 -9.38
C ARG A 196 4.68 20.67 -8.10
N SER A 197 4.33 19.39 -8.14
CA SER A 197 3.73 18.72 -6.98
C SER A 197 4.77 18.20 -5.99
N VAL A 198 6.01 18.02 -6.44
CA VAL A 198 7.08 17.36 -5.67
C VAL A 198 7.91 18.38 -4.88
N LEU A 199 8.11 19.59 -5.41
CA LEU A 199 8.90 20.67 -4.79
C LEU A 199 8.40 21.19 -3.43
N ARG A 200 7.13 20.97 -3.09
CA ARG A 200 6.58 21.49 -1.82
C ARG A 200 6.65 20.49 -0.66
N PHE A 201 7.36 19.36 -0.83
CA PHE A 201 7.15 18.17 0.02
C PHE A 201 5.66 17.91 0.25
N ALA A 202 4.85 18.21 -0.77
CA ALA A 202 3.41 18.24 -0.63
C ALA A 202 2.98 16.83 -0.25
N SER A 203 2.14 16.72 0.78
CA SER A 203 1.63 15.43 1.21
C SER A 203 1.25 14.55 0.02
N PRO A 204 1.58 13.25 0.05
CA PRO A 204 1.30 12.35 -1.05
C PRO A 204 -0.14 12.45 -1.50
N LYS A 205 -0.38 12.38 -2.81
CA LYS A 205 -1.76 12.31 -3.32
C LYS A 205 -2.43 11.08 -2.72
N VAL A 206 -3.73 11.16 -2.43
CA VAL A 206 -4.47 10.07 -1.78
C VAL A 206 -5.47 9.44 -2.72
N GLY A 207 -5.54 8.12 -2.69
CA GLY A 207 -6.40 7.31 -3.55
C GLY A 207 -7.88 7.35 -3.20
N ARG A 208 -8.60 6.33 -3.66
CA ARG A 208 -10.04 6.16 -3.39
C ARG A 208 -10.31 5.58 -2.00
N LYS A 209 -11.58 5.65 -1.56
CA LYS A 209 -12.02 5.08 -0.28
C LYS A 209 -11.96 3.54 -0.31
N VAL A 210 -11.49 2.94 0.78
CA VAL A 210 -11.42 1.50 1.02
C VAL A 210 -12.14 1.20 2.34
N ARG A 211 -13.24 0.46 2.28
CA ARG A 211 -14.06 0.14 3.47
C ARG A 211 -13.46 -1.02 4.25
N ALA A 212 -13.70 -1.04 5.56
CA ALA A 212 -13.31 -2.19 6.37
C ALA A 212 -14.08 -3.43 5.89
N GLY A 213 -13.44 -4.59 5.91
CA GLY A 213 -14.11 -5.89 5.81
C GLY A 213 -13.32 -6.97 6.53
#